data_AF-A0A7W1YX23-F1
#
_entry.id   AF-A0A7W1YX23-F1
#
_cell.length_a   1.000
_cell.length_b   1.000
_cell.length_c   1.000
_cell.angle_alpha   90.00
_cell.angle_beta   90.00
_cell.angle_gamma   90.00
#
_symmetry.space_group_name_H-M   'P 1'
#
loop_
_entity.id
_entity.type
_entity.pdbx_description
1 polymer ?
#
loop_
_entity_poly.entity_id
_entity_poly.type
_entity_poly.pdbx_seq_one_letter_code
_entity_poly.pdbx_strand_id
1 'polypeptide(L)'
;MQGDQPEEVIEFSAQTTLPISFFLNGDLLDLVENKERCAMVTVKQTFYVRCLRKEVLILSANLTDWKPFLEFITGTASATLSIQDGQPSLVIGAEMNRR
;
A
#
# COMPACT_ATOMS: atom_id res chain seq x y z
N MET A 1 20.84 -16.47 25.04
CA MET A 1 20.96 -15.17 24.36
C MET A 1 20.40 -15.34 22.96
N GLN A 2 19.12 -15.00 22.77
CA GLN A 2 18.48 -15.04 21.46
C GLN A 2 18.97 -13.82 20.68
N GLY A 3 19.51 -14.05 19.49
CA GLY A 3 20.00 -13.00 18.62
C GLY A 3 18.84 -12.14 18.15
N ASP A 4 18.87 -10.85 18.53
CA ASP A 4 18.09 -9.81 17.87
C ASP A 4 18.55 -9.77 16.42
N GLN A 5 17.72 -10.27 15.51
CA GLN A 5 17.89 -9.95 14.10
C GLN A 5 17.68 -8.44 13.97
N PRO A 6 18.59 -7.70 13.31
CA PRO A 6 18.36 -6.28 13.07
C PRO A 6 17.05 -6.14 12.29
N GLU A 7 16.07 -5.45 12.88
CA GLU A 7 14.85 -5.07 12.17
C GLU A 7 15.27 -4.14 11.04
N GLU A 8 15.31 -4.65 9.81
CA GLU A 8 15.60 -3.84 8.63
C GLU A 8 14.48 -2.80 8.47
N VAL A 9 14.88 -1.52 8.48
CA VAL A 9 13.99 -0.38 8.24
C VAL A 9 14.23 0.08 6.80
N ILE A 10 13.17 0.14 6.02
CA ILE A 10 13.18 0.62 4.64
C ILE A 10 12.64 2.06 4.63
N GLU A 11 13.42 2.98 4.07
CA GLU A 11 12.98 4.36 3.83
C GLU A 11 12.29 4.48 2.47
N PHE A 12 11.15 5.17 2.44
CA PHE A 12 10.47 5.64 1.26
C PHE A 12 10.55 7.16 1.23
N SER A 13 11.47 7.72 0.45
CA SER A 13 11.74 9.16 0.43
C SER A 13 10.64 9.94 -0.30
N ALA A 14 10.37 11.17 0.16
CA ALA A 14 9.45 12.08 -0.51
C ALA A 14 9.85 12.32 -1.97
N GLN A 15 8.85 12.55 -2.82
CA GLN A 15 8.95 12.79 -4.27
C GLN A 15 9.44 11.58 -5.08
N THR A 16 9.71 10.45 -4.45
CA THR A 16 9.95 9.19 -5.14
C THR A 16 8.65 8.67 -5.74
N THR A 17 8.75 8.14 -6.96
CA THR A 17 7.65 7.41 -7.60
C THR A 17 7.99 5.93 -7.61
N LEU A 18 7.04 5.09 -7.21
CA LEU A 18 7.20 3.64 -7.16
C LEU A 18 6.01 2.94 -7.82
N PRO A 19 6.24 1.80 -8.50
CA PRO A 19 5.15 0.98 -9.00
C PRO A 19 4.43 0.32 -7.82
N ILE A 20 3.11 0.29 -7.89
CA ILE A 20 2.25 -0.52 -7.04
C ILE A 20 1.45 -1.48 -7.92
N SER A 21 1.36 -2.72 -7.45
CA SER A 21 0.54 -3.76 -8.06
C SER A 21 -0.57 -4.13 -7.11
N PHE A 22 -1.74 -4.38 -7.67
CA PHE A 22 -2.87 -4.98 -6.96
C PHE A 22 -2.96 -6.44 -7.38
N PHE A 23 -3.39 -7.30 -6.45
CA PHE A 23 -3.75 -8.68 -6.76
C PHE A 23 -5.16 -8.94 -6.23
N LEU A 24 -5.94 -9.71 -6.98
CA LEU A 24 -7.19 -10.34 -6.52
C LEU A 24 -7.10 -11.79 -6.93
N ASN A 25 -7.31 -12.69 -5.98
CA ASN A 25 -7.32 -14.13 -6.24
C ASN A 25 -8.39 -14.74 -5.35
N GLY A 26 -9.30 -15.51 -5.93
CA GLY A 26 -10.37 -16.17 -5.18
C GLY A 26 -11.28 -17.01 -6.05
N ASP A 27 -12.09 -17.86 -5.40
CA ASP A 27 -12.92 -18.88 -6.06
C ASP A 27 -13.91 -18.33 -7.11
N LEU A 28 -14.28 -17.05 -7.01
CA LEU A 28 -15.26 -16.40 -7.89
C LEU A 28 -14.65 -15.37 -8.84
N LEU A 29 -13.51 -14.78 -8.48
CA LEU A 29 -12.91 -13.66 -9.20
C LEU A 29 -11.40 -13.70 -9.04
N ASP A 30 -10.72 -13.69 -10.18
CA ASP A 30 -9.29 -13.44 -10.26
C ASP A 30 -9.04 -12.09 -10.95
N LEU A 31 -8.04 -11.36 -10.47
CA LEU A 31 -7.48 -10.25 -11.23
C LEU A 31 -6.66 -10.85 -12.37
N VAL A 32 -7.16 -10.73 -13.60
CA VAL A 32 -6.37 -11.07 -14.78
C VAL A 32 -5.25 -10.03 -14.90
N GLU A 33 -4.05 -10.41 -14.49
CA GLU A 33 -2.86 -9.54 -14.58
C GLU A 33 -2.62 -9.12 -16.02
N ASN A 34 -2.72 -7.81 -16.28
CA ASN A 34 -2.08 -7.23 -17.45
C ASN A 34 -0.67 -6.81 -17.01
N LYS A 35 0.36 -7.54 -17.47
CA LYS A 35 1.77 -7.34 -17.08
C LYS A 35 2.30 -5.92 -17.29
N GLU A 36 1.58 -5.09 -18.04
CA GLU A 36 1.93 -3.70 -18.33
C GLU A 36 1.25 -2.68 -17.40
N ARG A 37 0.32 -3.08 -16.52
CA ARG A 37 -0.50 -2.16 -15.71
C ARG A 37 -0.09 -2.17 -14.24
N CYS A 38 1.11 -1.72 -13.93
CA CYS A 38 1.42 -1.22 -12.59
C CYS A 38 0.89 0.20 -12.47
N ALA A 39 0.11 0.48 -11.41
CA ALA A 39 -0.17 1.87 -11.08
C ALA A 39 1.11 2.49 -10.52
N MET A 40 1.37 3.77 -10.80
CA MET A 40 2.49 4.47 -10.19
C MET A 40 1.96 5.32 -9.03
N VAL A 41 2.59 5.22 -7.87
CA VAL A 41 2.29 6.07 -6.72
C VAL A 41 3.46 6.99 -6.43
N THR A 42 3.15 8.24 -6.08
CA THR A 42 4.14 9.23 -5.67
C THR A 42 4.13 9.35 -4.16
N VAL A 43 5.30 9.20 -3.54
CA VAL A 43 5.49 9.40 -2.11
C VAL A 43 5.43 10.90 -1.82
N LYS A 44 4.36 11.36 -1.16
CA LYS A 44 4.21 12.79 -0.82
C LYS A 44 5.05 13.24 0.37
N GLN A 45 5.41 12.31 1.25
CA GLN A 45 6.19 12.55 2.46
C GLN A 45 7.09 11.34 2.74
N THR A 46 8.31 11.56 3.20
CA THR A 46 9.20 10.49 3.64
C THR A 46 8.57 9.68 4.77
N PHE A 47 8.56 8.36 4.63
CA PHE A 47 8.13 7.43 5.67
C PHE A 47 9.01 6.18 5.69
N TYR A 48 8.86 5.40 6.75
CA TYR A 48 9.67 4.25 7.06
C TYR A 48 8.78 3.04 7.25
N VAL A 49 9.23 1.89 6.78
CA VAL A 49 8.53 0.61 6.95
C VAL A 49 9.46 -0.36 7.64
N ARG A 50 8.95 -1.11 8.61
CA ARG A 50 9.62 -2.28 9.17
C ARG A 50 8.66 -3.45 9.24
N CYS A 51 9.20 -4.66 9.11
CA CYS A 51 8.43 -5.90 9.19
C CYS A 51 8.70 -6.58 10.53
N LEU A 52 7.67 -6.69 11.36
CA LEU A 52 7.72 -7.47 12.59
C LEU A 52 7.34 -8.91 12.31
N ARG A 53 8.14 -9.86 12.81
CA ARG A 53 7.85 -11.30 12.80
C ARG A 53 7.40 -11.82 11.43
N LYS A 54 7.97 -11.27 10.34
CA LYS A 54 7.78 -11.64 8.92
C LYS A 54 6.40 -11.38 8.30
N GLU A 55 5.42 -10.88 9.05
CA GLU A 55 4.04 -10.71 8.53
C GLU A 55 3.40 -9.37 8.86
N VAL A 56 3.89 -8.67 9.89
CA VAL A 56 3.26 -7.43 10.36
C VAL A 56 4.06 -6.24 9.87
N LEU A 57 3.54 -5.53 8.87
CA LEU A 57 4.10 -4.27 8.40
C LEU A 57 3.63 -3.13 9.32
N ILE A 58 4.60 -2.42 9.89
CA ILE A 58 4.35 -1.18 10.62
C ILE A 58 5.16 -0.03 10.03
N LEU A 59 4.57 1.15 10.06
CA LEU A 59 5.06 2.33 9.36
C LEU A 59 5.26 3.48 10.33
N SER A 60 6.22 4.35 10.02
CA SER A 60 6.52 5.54 10.79
C SER A 60 6.87 6.71 9.89
N ALA A 61 6.52 7.93 10.29
CA ALA A 61 6.96 9.15 9.61
C ALA A 61 8.24 9.75 10.23
N ASN A 62 8.66 9.27 11.41
CA ASN A 62 9.69 9.90 12.24
C ASN A 62 10.61 8.91 12.99
N LEU A 63 10.50 7.61 12.69
CA LEU A 63 11.22 6.50 13.35
C LEU A 63 10.89 6.28 14.84
N THR A 64 10.05 7.12 15.46
CA THR A 64 9.69 7.01 16.88
C THR A 64 8.28 6.46 17.09
N ASP A 65 7.32 6.92 16.28
CA ASP A 65 5.92 6.50 16.35
C ASP A 65 5.61 5.52 15.22
N TRP A 66 5.24 4.29 15.57
CA TRP A 66 5.03 3.20 14.62
C TRP A 66 3.59 2.72 14.66
N LYS A 67 2.95 2.67 13.50
CA LYS A 67 1.54 2.33 13.37
C LYS A 67 1.32 1.24 12.33
N PRO A 68 0.30 0.39 12.49
CA PRO A 68 -0.18 -0.47 11.41
C PRO A 68 -0.53 0.33 10.16
N PHE A 69 -0.43 -0.29 8.99
CA PHE A 69 -0.74 0.34 7.69
C PHE A 69 -2.07 1.10 7.66
N LEU A 70 -3.14 0.50 8.18
CA LEU A 70 -4.48 1.10 8.19
C LEU A 70 -4.60 2.33 9.11
N GLU A 71 -3.78 2.42 10.15
CA GLU A 71 -3.75 3.58 11.05
C GLU A 71 -2.79 4.66 10.56
N PHE A 72 -1.75 4.25 9.81
CA PHE A 72 -0.78 5.16 9.22
C PHE A 72 -1.37 5.92 8.02
N ILE A 73 -2.15 5.22 7.20
CA ILE A 73 -2.84 5.82 6.06
C ILE A 73 -4.09 6.55 6.53
N THR A 74 -4.04 7.88 6.42
CA THR A 74 -5.18 8.76 6.67
C THR A 74 -5.84 9.11 5.35
N GLY A 75 -6.87 8.34 4.97
CA GLY A 75 -7.59 8.52 3.72
C GLY A 75 -8.82 7.65 3.58
N THR A 76 -9.72 8.03 2.68
CA THR A 76 -10.89 7.26 2.29
C THR A 76 -10.50 6.32 1.16
N ALA A 77 -10.46 5.00 1.39
CA ALA A 77 -10.42 4.04 0.29
C ALA A 77 -11.87 3.72 -0.11
N SER A 78 -12.22 3.92 -1.38
CA SER A 78 -13.54 3.65 -1.93
C SER A 78 -13.42 2.67 -3.09
N ALA A 79 -14.21 1.60 -3.06
CA ALA A 79 -14.41 0.76 -4.23
C ALA A 79 -15.74 1.16 -4.89
N THR A 80 -15.72 1.56 -6.14
CA THR A 80 -16.92 1.89 -6.92
C THR A 80 -17.06 0.88 -8.05
N LEU A 81 -18.21 0.22 -8.10
CA LEU A 81 -18.59 -0.56 -9.27
C LEU A 81 -19.19 0.40 -10.30
N SER A 82 -18.56 0.48 -11.47
CA SER A 82 -18.99 1.29 -12.61
C SER A 82 -19.21 0.40 -13.82
N ILE A 83 -19.86 0.92 -14.87
CA ILE A 83 -19.92 0.25 -16.17
C ILE A 83 -19.08 1.09 -17.13
N GLN A 84 -18.02 0.51 -17.69
CA GLN A 84 -17.18 1.13 -18.72
C GLN A 84 -17.28 0.28 -19.99
N ASP A 85 -17.59 0.91 -21.12
CA ASP A 85 -17.75 0.25 -22.42
C ASP A 85 -18.69 -0.99 -22.39
N GLY A 86 -19.74 -0.93 -21.57
CA GLY A 86 -20.72 -2.01 -21.42
C GLY A 86 -20.27 -3.17 -20.54
N GLN A 87 -19.10 -3.07 -19.88
CA GLN A 87 -18.58 -4.08 -18.97
C GLN A 87 -18.53 -3.55 -17.52
N PRO A 88 -18.89 -4.38 -16.52
CA PRO A 88 -18.68 -4.04 -15.12
C PRO A 88 -17.19 -3.81 -14.83
N SER A 89 -16.88 -2.69 -14.20
CA SER A 89 -15.53 -2.26 -13.86
C SER A 89 -15.47 -1.89 -12.38
N LEU A 90 -14.59 -2.56 -11.63
CA LEU A 90 -14.32 -2.24 -10.23
C LEU A 90 -13.19 -1.21 -10.18
N VAL A 91 -13.52 0.00 -9.74
CA VAL A 91 -12.55 1.08 -9.52
C VAL A 91 -12.25 1.18 -8.04
N ILE A 92 -10.99 0.98 -7.66
CA ILE A 92 -10.52 1.23 -6.30
C ILE A 92 -9.84 2.60 -6.29
N GLY A 93 -10.48 3.58 -5.65
CA GLY A 93 -9.95 4.92 -5.41
C GLY A 93 -9.51 5.07 -3.96
N ALA A 94 -8.49 5.91 -3.73
CA ALA A 94 -8.12 6.33 -2.38
C ALA A 94 -7.93 7.84 -2.33
N GLU A 95 -8.69 8.53 -1.49
CA GLU A 95 -8.53 9.95 -1.18
C GLU A 95 -7.80 10.10 0.16
N MET A 96 -6.51 10.40 0.13
CA MET A 96 -5.71 10.58 1.35
C MET A 96 -5.66 12.05 1.78
N ASN A 97 -6.11 12.32 3.01
CA ASN A 97 -6.09 13.64 3.65
C ASN A 97 -5.12 13.64 4.82
N ARG A 98 -4.24 14.65 4.89
CA ARG A 98 -3.32 14.85 6.03
C ARG A 98 -4.04 15.55 7.20
N ARG A 99 -3.75 15.13 8.43
CA ARG A 99 -3.84 15.98 9.63
C ARG A 99 -2.47 16.53 9.96
#